data_AF-A0A016UZP1-F1
#
_entry.id   AF-A0A016UZP1-F1
#
_cell.length_a   1.000
_cell.length_b   1.000
_cell.length_c   1.000
_cell.angle_alpha   90.00
_cell.angle_beta   90.00
_cell.angle_gamma   90.00
#
_symmetry.space_group_name_H-M   'P 1'
#
loop_
_entity.id
_entity.type
_entity.pdbx_description
1 polymer ?
#
loop_
_entity_poly.entity_id
_entity_poly.type
_entity_poly.pdbx_seq_one_letter_code
_entity_poly.pdbx_strand_id
1 'polypeptide(L)'
;MDDYRTELMNGMKITQELIREKNDECRSKMKEQYDRRHKVKTEKLLKIGEKVFMRMPAEKSKCKHPKLAYDWSAPYRVIETSENSALISEIGSEEEPLRVQMDLLRKIPEYIDNKPIKTKTRRKTVMVAQVQEKLKKVHFRPHPKQFAKTEDTTHPLHIKFRCHEKAIAKPPNELALYKFCIACPFLMEKDANKLGNVLKGLPASMKLVPFENVLSLAQLVNIWLQDGHLEKEQLLEMTKRGQDFCAEALAVAILYMKDKCLHFQISIENLDSEDVYHEPVKVTTWKKELSGMYQQALSLIQGRK
;
A
#
# COMPACT_ATOMS: atom_id res chain seq x y z
N MET A 1 61.33 9.59 30.40
CA MET A 1 60.44 8.61 29.73
C MET A 1 58.97 8.77 30.15
N ASP A 2 58.65 9.45 31.26
CA ASP A 2 57.26 9.60 31.74
C ASP A 2 56.41 10.66 31.02
N ASP A 3 57.03 11.63 30.32
CA ASP A 3 56.29 12.70 29.61
C ASP A 3 55.42 12.17 28.47
N TYR A 4 55.91 11.23 27.66
CA TYR A 4 55.14 10.71 26.54
C TYR A 4 53.86 9.96 26.99
N ARG A 5 53.95 9.22 28.12
CA ARG A 5 52.80 8.49 28.67
C ARG A 5 51.74 9.46 29.19
N THR A 6 52.15 10.55 29.83
CA THR A 6 51.21 11.55 30.36
C THR A 6 50.56 12.37 29.25
N GLU A 7 51.31 12.76 28.22
CA GLU A 7 50.76 13.42 27.03
C GLU A 7 49.74 12.55 26.28
N LEU A 8 50.03 11.25 26.12
CA LEU A 8 49.10 10.31 25.49
C LEU A 8 47.79 10.16 26.28
N MET A 9 47.88 10.02 27.62
CA MET A 9 46.70 9.92 28.48
C MET A 9 45.87 11.22 28.48
N ASN A 10 46.54 12.38 28.43
CA ASN A 10 45.87 13.67 28.30
C ASN A 10 45.16 13.80 26.95
N GLY A 11 45.79 13.39 25.84
CA GLY A 11 45.16 13.38 24.52
C GLY A 11 43.92 12.48 24.46
N MET A 12 43.98 11.29 25.07
CA MET A 12 42.83 10.39 25.19
C MET A 12 41.70 11.00 26.02
N LYS A 13 42.03 11.65 27.15
CA LYS A 13 41.03 12.29 28.03
C LYS A 13 40.32 13.44 27.32
N ILE A 14 41.06 14.32 26.65
CA ILE A 14 40.50 15.42 25.85
C ILE A 14 39.57 14.86 24.76
N THR A 15 40.00 13.79 24.07
CA THR A 15 39.18 13.15 23.03
C THR A 15 37.88 12.60 23.61
N GLN A 16 37.92 11.94 24.79
CA GLN A 16 36.73 11.44 25.47
C GLN A 16 35.78 12.55 25.91
N GLU A 17 36.31 13.66 26.41
CA GLU A 17 35.52 14.83 26.82
C GLU A 17 34.81 15.46 25.62
N LEU A 18 35.53 15.66 24.50
CA LEU A 18 34.95 16.15 23.24
C LEU A 18 33.86 15.22 22.70
N ILE A 19 34.08 13.90 22.73
CA ILE A 19 33.08 12.91 22.31
C ILE A 19 31.85 12.98 23.23
N ARG A 20 32.04 13.14 24.56
CA ARG A 20 30.94 13.26 25.52
C ARG A 20 30.10 14.50 25.23
N GLU A 21 30.74 15.65 25.08
CA GLU A 21 30.07 16.92 24.77
C GLU A 21 29.28 16.81 23.45
N LYS A 22 29.87 16.24 22.40
CA LYS A 22 29.19 16.03 21.12
C LYS A 22 28.01 15.07 21.22
N ASN A 23 28.15 14.01 22.01
CA ASN A 23 27.05 13.08 22.26
C ASN A 23 25.90 13.74 23.02
N ASP A 24 26.20 14.58 24.00
CA ASP A 24 25.18 15.30 24.78
C ASP A 24 24.48 16.38 23.93
N GLU A 25 25.21 17.06 23.06
CA GLU A 25 24.66 17.99 22.06
C GLU A 25 23.72 17.25 21.09
N CYS A 26 24.14 16.10 20.57
CA CYS A 26 23.32 15.26 19.69
C CYS A 26 22.07 14.74 20.40
N ARG A 27 22.18 14.26 21.65
CA ARG A 27 21.04 13.80 22.45
C ARG A 27 20.03 14.92 22.68
N SER A 28 20.50 16.12 22.99
CA SER A 28 19.64 17.30 23.20
C SER A 28 18.89 17.67 21.93
N LYS A 29 19.57 17.72 20.77
CA LYS A 29 18.93 17.99 19.46
C LYS A 29 17.90 16.93 19.09
N MET A 30 18.21 15.65 19.33
CA MET A 30 17.28 14.54 19.07
C MET A 30 16.02 14.66 19.95
N LYS A 31 16.19 15.02 21.24
CA LYS A 31 15.08 15.25 22.17
C LYS A 31 14.19 16.41 21.72
N GLU A 32 14.78 17.56 21.40
CA GLU A 32 14.03 18.73 20.91
C GLU A 32 13.23 18.41 19.64
N GLN A 33 13.84 17.68 18.70
CA GLN A 33 13.16 17.26 17.47
C GLN A 33 12.00 16.30 17.77
N TYR A 34 12.18 15.38 18.72
CA TYR A 34 11.14 14.46 19.17
C TYR A 34 9.98 15.21 19.82
N ASP A 35 10.27 16.10 20.76
CA ASP A 35 9.28 16.90 21.49
C ASP A 35 8.46 17.78 20.53
N ARG A 36 9.13 18.38 19.54
CA ARG A 36 8.49 19.16 18.46
C ARG A 36 7.57 18.30 17.60
N ARG A 37 8.00 17.10 17.20
CA ARG A 37 7.19 16.17 16.39
C ARG A 37 5.97 15.67 17.13
N HIS A 38 6.12 15.35 18.42
CA HIS A 38 5.05 14.78 19.25
C HIS A 38 4.21 15.83 19.98
N LYS A 39 4.54 17.13 19.82
CA LYS A 39 3.87 18.25 20.49
C LYS A 39 3.75 18.00 22.00
N VAL A 40 4.85 17.55 22.59
CA VAL A 40 4.97 17.32 24.04
C VAL A 40 4.86 18.68 24.70
N LYS A 41 3.72 18.95 25.35
CA LYS A 41 3.51 20.18 26.12
C LYS A 41 3.76 19.86 27.59
N THR A 42 4.53 20.69 28.28
CA THR A 42 4.70 20.60 29.74
C THR A 42 3.36 20.70 30.49
N GLU A 43 2.38 21.40 29.93
CA GLU A 43 1.01 21.50 30.46
C GLU A 43 0.21 20.18 30.37
N LYS A 44 0.65 19.22 29.55
CA LYS A 44 0.04 17.88 29.45
C LYS A 44 0.62 16.89 30.45
N LEU A 45 1.57 17.31 31.30
CA LEU A 45 2.06 16.45 32.37
C LEU A 45 0.91 16.07 33.28
N LEU A 46 0.79 14.76 33.51
CA LEU A 46 -0.24 14.19 34.34
C LEU A 46 -0.03 14.66 35.78
N LYS A 47 -1.11 15.03 36.45
CA LYS A 47 -1.08 15.36 37.88
C LYS A 47 -1.47 14.14 38.71
N ILE A 48 -1.00 14.11 39.94
CA ILE A 48 -1.41 13.12 40.93
C ILE A 48 -2.94 13.17 41.08
N GLY A 49 -3.58 11.99 41.04
CA GLY A 49 -5.03 11.84 41.13
C GLY A 49 -5.79 11.95 39.81
N GLU A 50 -5.14 12.30 38.70
CA GLU A 50 -5.81 12.34 37.38
C GLU A 50 -6.11 10.94 36.84
N LYS A 51 -7.16 10.87 36.01
CA LYS A 51 -7.59 9.64 35.33
C LYS A 51 -6.86 9.51 33.99
N VAL A 52 -6.33 8.32 33.70
CA VAL A 52 -5.51 8.07 32.51
C VAL A 52 -5.86 6.74 31.84
N PHE A 53 -5.77 6.69 30.52
CA PHE A 53 -5.75 5.43 29.77
C PHE A 53 -4.30 4.98 29.58
N MET A 54 -4.06 3.67 29.68
CA MET A 54 -2.76 3.05 29.41
C MET A 54 -2.75 2.36 28.05
N ARG A 55 -1.70 2.57 27.25
CA ARG A 55 -1.52 1.91 25.95
C ARG A 55 -0.86 0.54 26.12
N MET A 56 -1.50 -0.50 25.59
CA MET A 56 -1.07 -1.90 25.61
C MET A 56 -0.84 -2.43 24.18
N PRO A 57 0.28 -2.09 23.52
CA PRO A 57 0.53 -2.52 22.13
C PRO A 57 0.65 -4.04 22.00
N ALA A 58 1.09 -4.73 23.06
CA ALA A 58 1.22 -6.18 23.08
C ALA A 58 -0.14 -6.90 22.96
N GLU A 59 -1.21 -6.34 23.51
CA GLU A 59 -2.54 -6.97 23.51
C GLU A 59 -3.10 -7.08 22.09
N LYS A 60 -2.95 -6.04 21.28
CA LYS A 60 -3.36 -6.08 19.87
C LYS A 60 -2.59 -7.08 19.05
N SER A 61 -1.28 -7.22 19.30
CA SER A 61 -0.44 -8.18 18.58
C SER A 61 -0.78 -9.64 18.93
N LYS A 62 -1.21 -9.91 20.17
CA LYS A 62 -1.57 -11.26 20.66
C LYS A 62 -3.00 -11.66 20.31
N CYS A 63 -3.85 -10.70 19.93
CA CYS A 63 -5.24 -10.94 19.60
C CYS A 63 -5.41 -11.61 18.22
N LYS A 64 -6.28 -12.62 18.12
CA LYS A 64 -6.63 -13.30 16.84
C LYS A 64 -7.15 -12.34 15.77
N HIS A 65 -7.76 -11.23 16.19
CA HIS A 65 -8.30 -10.19 15.32
C HIS A 65 -7.77 -8.80 15.72
N PRO A 66 -6.55 -8.42 15.29
CA PRO A 66 -5.91 -7.15 15.68
C PRO A 66 -6.70 -5.89 15.29
N LYS A 67 -7.63 -5.99 14.33
CA LYS A 67 -8.51 -4.88 13.93
C LYS A 67 -9.63 -4.59 14.93
N LEU A 68 -10.03 -5.59 15.71
CA LEU A 68 -11.09 -5.48 16.73
C LEU A 68 -10.52 -5.30 18.13
N ALA A 69 -9.21 -5.55 18.31
CA ALA A 69 -8.52 -5.31 19.56
C ALA A 69 -8.19 -3.82 19.69
N TYR A 70 -8.50 -3.25 20.85
CA TYR A 70 -8.18 -1.87 21.16
C TYR A 70 -6.82 -1.81 21.88
N ASP A 71 -6.00 -0.82 21.52
CA ASP A 71 -4.65 -0.65 22.06
C ASP A 71 -4.64 0.03 23.44
N TRP A 72 -5.79 0.38 24.01
CA TRP A 72 -5.89 1.12 25.27
C TRP A 72 -6.70 0.33 26.27
N SER A 73 -6.12 0.14 27.46
CA SER A 73 -6.74 -0.52 28.60
C SER A 73 -7.61 0.45 29.40
N ALA A 74 -8.31 -0.08 30.41
CA ALA A 74 -9.23 0.56 31.34
C ALA A 74 -8.74 1.90 31.92
N PRO A 75 -9.63 2.72 32.51
CA PRO A 75 -9.22 3.94 33.17
C PRO A 75 -8.45 3.64 34.47
N TYR A 76 -7.22 4.13 34.55
CA TYR A 76 -6.37 4.09 35.74
C TYR A 76 -6.34 5.44 36.44
N ARG A 77 -5.99 5.46 37.72
CA ARG A 77 -5.71 6.67 38.51
C ARG A 77 -4.20 6.77 38.77
N VAL A 78 -3.65 7.96 38.56
CA VAL A 78 -2.24 8.25 38.88
C VAL A 78 -2.08 8.44 40.39
N ILE A 79 -1.20 7.67 41.01
CA ILE A 79 -0.85 7.79 42.44
C ILE A 79 0.37 8.68 42.59
N GLU A 80 1.41 8.43 41.80
CA GLU A 80 2.67 9.17 41.88
C GLU A 80 3.18 9.48 40.48
N THR A 81 3.85 10.62 40.35
CA THR A 81 4.47 11.07 39.11
C THR A 81 5.96 11.27 39.32
N SER A 82 6.77 10.63 38.49
CA SER A 82 8.21 10.85 38.35
C SER A 82 8.49 11.62 37.06
N GLU A 83 9.76 11.95 36.79
CA GLU A 83 10.16 12.76 35.62
C GLU A 83 9.75 12.13 34.28
N ASN A 84 9.80 10.79 34.18
CA ASN A 84 9.55 10.06 32.93
C ASN A 84 8.58 8.87 33.09
N SER A 85 8.07 8.65 34.30
CA SER A 85 7.15 7.54 34.59
C SER A 85 6.10 7.95 35.61
N ALA A 86 4.98 7.26 35.62
CA ALA A 86 3.92 7.42 36.61
C ALA A 86 3.55 6.06 37.20
N LEU A 87 3.22 6.06 38.48
CA LEU A 87 2.66 4.92 39.18
C LEU A 87 1.14 5.00 39.08
N ILE A 88 0.52 4.00 38.45
CA ILE A 88 -0.92 3.97 38.17
C ILE A 88 -1.59 2.78 38.87
N SER A 89 -2.83 2.94 39.29
CA SER A 89 -3.67 1.87 39.84
C SER A 89 -5.04 1.85 39.15
N GLU A 90 -5.59 0.66 38.94
CA GLU A 90 -6.85 0.49 38.22
C GLU A 90 -8.05 0.96 39.05
N ILE A 91 -9.00 1.65 38.42
CA ILE A 91 -10.18 2.14 39.13
C ILE A 91 -11.17 0.99 39.33
N GLY A 92 -11.21 0.43 40.54
CA GLY A 92 -12.19 -0.57 40.97
C GLY A 92 -11.64 -1.99 41.20
N SER A 93 -10.33 -2.18 41.05
CA SER A 93 -9.62 -3.42 41.40
C SER A 93 -8.52 -3.08 42.42
N GLU A 94 -8.32 -3.91 43.45
CA GLU A 94 -7.20 -3.79 44.40
C GLU A 94 -5.90 -4.37 43.82
N GLU A 95 -5.68 -4.19 42.52
CA GLU A 95 -4.47 -4.66 41.85
C GLU A 95 -3.26 -3.79 42.22
N GLU A 96 -2.09 -4.44 42.24
CA GLU A 96 -0.82 -3.80 42.57
C GLU A 96 -0.52 -2.63 41.60
N PRO A 97 -0.03 -1.50 42.12
CA PRO A 97 0.22 -0.33 41.31
C PRO A 97 1.34 -0.57 40.29
N LEU A 98 1.05 -0.28 39.02
CA LEU A 98 1.98 -0.49 37.91
C LEU A 98 2.76 0.79 37.61
N ARG A 99 4.09 0.68 37.46
CA ARG A 99 4.92 1.80 37.01
C ARG A 99 5.03 1.81 35.48
N VAL A 100 4.56 2.87 34.86
CA VAL A 100 4.44 3.00 33.40
C VAL A 100 5.09 4.29 32.91
N GLN A 101 5.68 4.27 31.71
CA GLN A 101 6.23 5.47 31.06
C GLN A 101 5.13 6.46 30.70
N MET A 102 5.40 7.77 30.86
CA MET A 102 4.40 8.83 30.66
C MET A 102 3.82 8.85 29.23
N ASP A 103 4.63 8.48 28.23
CA ASP A 103 4.23 8.45 26.81
C ASP A 103 3.15 7.40 26.49
N LEU A 104 3.03 6.37 27.33
CA LEU A 104 2.02 5.33 27.19
C LEU A 104 0.70 5.72 27.86
N LEU A 105 0.65 6.87 28.53
CA LEU A 105 -0.51 7.33 29.26
C LEU A 105 -1.20 8.48 28.53
N ARG A 106 -2.53 8.51 28.61
CA ARG A 106 -3.33 9.61 28.03
C ARG A 106 -4.39 10.07 29.02
N LYS A 107 -4.41 11.38 29.30
CA LYS A 107 -5.41 11.99 30.18
C LYS A 107 -6.82 11.74 29.67
N ILE A 108 -7.67 11.28 30.57
CA ILE A 108 -9.10 11.11 30.33
C ILE A 108 -9.79 12.44 30.63
N PRO A 109 -10.60 12.96 29.71
CA PRO A 109 -11.40 14.14 29.97
C PRO A 109 -12.36 13.95 31.16
N GLU A 110 -12.57 15.01 31.94
CA GLU A 110 -13.33 14.98 33.20
C GLU A 110 -14.81 14.61 33.04
N TYR A 111 -15.38 14.80 31.84
CA TYR A 111 -16.79 14.49 31.55
C TYR A 111 -17.11 12.98 31.49
N ILE A 112 -16.10 12.11 31.54
CA ILE A 112 -16.30 10.65 31.48
C ILE A 112 -16.45 10.10 32.90
N ASP A 113 -17.66 9.69 33.23
CA ASP A 113 -18.02 9.08 34.52
C ASP A 113 -17.53 7.62 34.61
N ASN A 114 -17.27 7.15 35.83
CA ASN A 114 -16.75 5.79 36.12
C ASN A 114 -17.85 4.72 36.07
N LYS A 115 -19.04 5.05 35.60
CA LYS A 115 -20.14 4.09 35.53
C LYS A 115 -19.82 3.04 34.47
N PRO A 116 -19.81 1.74 34.81
CA PRO A 116 -19.64 0.71 33.81
C PRO A 116 -20.73 0.85 32.75
N ILE A 117 -20.33 0.81 31.48
CA ILE A 117 -21.27 0.90 30.35
C ILE A 117 -22.18 -0.33 30.41
N LYS A 118 -23.38 -0.16 30.97
CA LYS A 118 -24.42 -1.19 30.96
C LYS A 118 -24.99 -1.26 29.55
N THR A 119 -24.55 -2.24 28.77
CA THR A 119 -25.16 -2.52 27.47
C THR A 119 -26.61 -2.99 27.69
N LYS A 120 -27.59 -2.32 27.07
CA LYS A 120 -29.01 -2.71 27.16
C LYS A 120 -29.29 -4.06 26.50
N THR A 121 -28.38 -4.53 25.64
CA THR A 121 -28.47 -5.79 24.94
C THR A 121 -27.65 -6.86 25.64
N ARG A 122 -28.32 -7.76 26.36
CA ARG A 122 -27.75 -9.09 26.63
C ARG A 122 -27.62 -9.79 25.29
N ARG A 123 -26.39 -10.03 24.81
CA ARG A 123 -26.18 -11.05 23.77
C ARG A 123 -26.68 -12.36 24.37
N LYS A 124 -27.83 -12.85 23.92
CA LYS A 124 -28.14 -14.27 24.08
C LYS A 124 -26.95 -14.99 23.45
N THR A 125 -26.32 -15.88 24.20
CA THR A 125 -25.44 -16.90 23.64
C THR A 125 -26.33 -17.79 22.79
N VAL A 126 -26.59 -17.35 21.56
CA VAL A 126 -27.08 -18.24 20.53
C VAL A 126 -25.93 -19.22 20.38
N MET A 127 -26.14 -20.49 20.76
CA MET A 127 -25.29 -21.56 20.24
C MET A 127 -25.31 -21.35 18.74
N VAL A 128 -24.18 -20.87 18.21
CA VAL A 128 -23.99 -20.77 16.78
C VAL A 128 -23.98 -22.22 16.34
N ALA A 129 -25.14 -22.74 15.95
CA ALA A 129 -25.19 -23.77 14.93
C ALA A 129 -24.23 -23.24 13.87
N GLN A 130 -23.20 -24.02 13.55
CA GLN A 130 -22.24 -23.71 12.50
C GLN A 130 -22.98 -23.66 11.16
N VAL A 131 -23.80 -22.64 10.98
CA VAL A 131 -24.21 -22.19 9.68
C VAL A 131 -22.91 -21.62 9.14
N GLN A 132 -22.29 -22.35 8.22
CA GLN A 132 -21.30 -21.81 7.31
C GLN A 132 -22.00 -20.73 6.47
N GLU A 133 -22.34 -19.60 7.09
CA GLU A 133 -22.65 -18.40 6.36
C GLU A 133 -21.36 -18.04 5.64
N LYS A 134 -21.34 -18.35 4.34
CA LYS A 134 -20.39 -17.79 3.39
C LYS A 134 -20.47 -16.27 3.56
N LEU A 135 -19.60 -15.72 4.39
CA LEU A 135 -19.27 -14.30 4.44
C LEU A 135 -19.11 -13.88 2.97
N LYS A 136 -20.12 -13.20 2.43
CA LYS A 136 -19.96 -12.45 1.19
C LYS A 136 -18.88 -11.44 1.51
N LYS A 137 -17.65 -11.73 1.08
CA LYS A 137 -16.46 -10.89 1.22
C LYS A 137 -16.86 -9.47 0.85
N VAL A 138 -17.07 -8.65 1.87
CA VAL A 138 -17.34 -7.22 1.71
C VAL A 138 -16.03 -6.62 1.19
N HIS A 139 -16.03 -6.26 -0.10
CA HIS A 139 -15.02 -5.43 -0.80
C HIS A 139 -13.58 -5.93 -0.92
N PHE A 140 -13.31 -7.24 -0.90
CA PHE A 140 -12.07 -7.72 -1.51
C PHE A 140 -12.25 -7.71 -3.03
N ARG A 141 -11.49 -6.86 -3.74
CA ARG A 141 -11.47 -6.86 -5.21
C ARG A 141 -11.25 -8.31 -5.67
N PRO A 142 -12.10 -8.86 -6.57
CA PRO A 142 -12.00 -10.27 -6.97
C PRO A 142 -10.76 -10.57 -7.82
N HIS A 143 -10.08 -9.54 -8.33
CA HIS A 143 -8.94 -9.67 -9.24
C HIS A 143 -7.68 -9.06 -8.60
N PRO A 144 -6.48 -9.60 -8.91
CA PRO A 144 -5.22 -9.06 -8.40
C PRO A 144 -5.06 -7.58 -8.77
N LYS A 145 -4.46 -6.79 -7.87
CA LYS A 145 -4.22 -5.36 -8.07
C LYS A 145 -3.22 -5.17 -9.21
N GLN A 146 -3.61 -4.48 -10.29
CA GLN A 146 -2.81 -4.39 -11.53
C GLN A 146 -2.17 -3.03 -11.78
N PHE A 147 -2.41 -2.05 -10.91
CA PHE A 147 -1.80 -0.73 -11.02
C PHE A 147 -0.42 -0.73 -10.39
N ALA A 148 0.60 -0.91 -11.23
CA ALA A 148 1.99 -0.67 -10.86
C ALA A 148 2.36 0.75 -11.28
N LYS A 149 2.48 1.68 -10.32
CA LYS A 149 3.32 2.86 -10.53
C LYS A 149 4.72 2.44 -10.12
N THR A 150 5.55 2.19 -11.11
CA THR A 150 6.98 2.44 -10.97
C THR A 150 7.20 3.93 -11.20
N GLU A 151 8.17 4.53 -10.51
CA GLU A 151 8.62 5.90 -10.81
C GLU A 151 8.99 6.05 -12.30
N ASP A 152 9.37 4.93 -12.92
CA ASP A 152 9.57 4.78 -14.35
C ASP A 152 8.27 4.42 -15.09
N THR A 153 7.71 5.40 -15.81
CA THR A 153 6.64 5.19 -16.82
C THR A 153 7.08 4.29 -17.99
N THR A 154 8.37 3.97 -18.05
CA THR A 154 8.98 3.07 -19.04
C THR A 154 9.04 1.61 -18.59
N HIS A 155 8.36 1.22 -17.51
CA HIS A 155 8.50 -0.13 -16.98
C HIS A 155 7.70 -1.17 -17.81
N PRO A 156 8.27 -2.34 -18.16
CA PRO A 156 7.65 -3.34 -19.02
C PRO A 156 6.43 -4.06 -18.41
N LEU A 157 5.94 -3.67 -17.23
CA LEU A 157 4.79 -4.33 -16.60
C LEU A 157 3.46 -3.93 -17.22
N HIS A 158 3.39 -2.78 -17.89
CA HIS A 158 2.23 -2.38 -18.68
C HIS A 158 1.89 -3.43 -19.75
N ILE A 159 2.89 -4.19 -20.23
CA ILE A 159 2.70 -5.29 -21.18
C ILE A 159 1.82 -6.43 -20.61
N LYS A 160 1.85 -6.63 -19.28
CA LYS A 160 1.05 -7.66 -18.59
C LYS A 160 -0.30 -7.15 -18.09
N PHE A 161 -0.63 -5.88 -18.36
CA PHE A 161 -1.89 -5.30 -17.94
C PHE A 161 -3.07 -6.07 -18.55
N ARG A 162 -4.08 -6.36 -17.72
CA ARG A 162 -5.40 -6.82 -18.15
C ARG A 162 -6.44 -5.92 -17.53
N CYS A 163 -7.49 -5.57 -18.26
CA CYS A 163 -8.60 -4.82 -17.69
C CYS A 163 -9.61 -5.81 -17.08
N HIS A 164 -9.78 -5.81 -15.76
CA HIS A 164 -10.79 -6.63 -15.08
C HIS A 164 -11.90 -5.79 -14.42
N GLU A 165 -11.72 -4.47 -14.34
CA GLU A 165 -12.61 -3.58 -13.61
C GLU A 165 -13.60 -2.91 -14.59
N LYS A 166 -14.88 -2.86 -14.22
CA LYS A 166 -15.92 -2.15 -14.98
C LYS A 166 -15.87 -0.64 -14.77
N ALA A 167 -15.33 -0.21 -13.64
CA ALA A 167 -15.21 1.19 -13.25
C ALA A 167 -13.90 1.40 -12.49
N ILE A 168 -13.41 2.63 -12.45
CA ILE A 168 -12.27 2.98 -11.60
C ILE A 168 -12.73 2.91 -10.14
N ALA A 169 -12.04 2.11 -9.34
CA ALA A 169 -12.34 1.98 -7.93
C ALA A 169 -11.64 3.07 -7.12
N LYS A 170 -12.40 3.71 -6.22
CA LYS A 170 -11.96 4.78 -5.33
C LYS A 170 -10.76 4.36 -4.45
N PRO A 171 -9.79 5.25 -4.18
CA PRO A 171 -8.79 5.01 -3.15
C PRO A 171 -9.47 4.78 -1.79
N PRO A 172 -8.94 3.89 -0.95
CA PRO A 172 -9.59 3.45 0.29
C PRO A 172 -9.76 4.53 1.38
N ASN A 173 -9.25 5.76 1.19
CA ASN A 173 -9.13 6.76 2.25
C ASN A 173 -9.86 8.11 2.02
N GLU A 174 -10.50 8.35 0.87
CA GLU A 174 -11.19 9.63 0.64
C GLU A 174 -12.71 9.56 0.90
N LEU A 175 -13.17 10.51 1.73
CA LEU A 175 -14.54 10.74 2.18
C LEU A 175 -15.62 10.25 1.20
N ALA A 176 -16.51 9.38 1.70
CA ALA A 176 -17.56 8.66 0.99
C ALA A 176 -18.66 9.53 0.33
N LEU A 177 -18.46 10.84 0.19
CA LEU A 177 -19.49 11.80 -0.24
C LEU A 177 -19.65 11.94 -1.76
N TYR A 178 -18.64 11.59 -2.56
CA TYR A 178 -18.74 11.58 -4.02
C TYR A 178 -18.53 10.17 -4.59
N LYS A 179 -19.53 9.67 -5.33
CA LYS A 179 -19.47 8.46 -6.16
C LYS A 179 -18.87 8.82 -7.52
N PHE A 180 -17.55 8.90 -7.62
CA PHE A 180 -16.88 8.88 -8.92
C PHE A 180 -16.77 7.42 -9.38
N CYS A 181 -17.79 6.94 -10.09
CA CYS A 181 -17.76 5.65 -10.78
C CYS A 181 -17.69 5.89 -12.28
N ILE A 182 -16.53 6.29 -12.78
CA ILE A 182 -16.30 6.41 -14.22
C ILE A 182 -16.15 4.99 -14.77
N ALA A 183 -17.07 4.62 -15.66
CA ALA A 183 -17.06 3.31 -16.32
C ALA A 183 -15.90 3.25 -17.33
N CYS A 184 -15.19 2.13 -17.37
CA CYS A 184 -14.12 1.92 -18.34
C CYS A 184 -14.72 1.49 -19.69
N PRO A 185 -14.50 2.23 -20.80
CA PRO A 185 -15.10 1.92 -22.10
C PRO A 185 -14.75 0.51 -22.58
N PHE A 186 -13.51 0.07 -22.38
CA PHE A 186 -13.01 -1.25 -22.77
C PHE A 186 -13.83 -2.43 -22.22
N LEU A 187 -14.39 -2.33 -21.01
CA LEU A 187 -15.17 -3.43 -20.42
C LEU A 187 -16.69 -3.25 -20.58
N MET A 188 -17.14 -2.09 -21.05
CA MET A 188 -18.54 -1.81 -21.37
C MET A 188 -18.92 -2.33 -22.75
N GLU A 189 -17.98 -2.29 -23.69
CA GLU A 189 -18.16 -2.81 -25.04
C GLU A 189 -17.88 -4.31 -25.06
N LYS A 190 -18.90 -5.11 -25.43
CA LYS A 190 -18.83 -6.59 -25.41
C LYS A 190 -17.77 -7.18 -26.35
N ASP A 191 -17.33 -6.38 -27.33
CA ASP A 191 -16.43 -6.80 -28.41
C ASP A 191 -15.06 -6.11 -28.33
N ALA A 192 -14.80 -5.22 -27.37
CA ALA A 192 -13.56 -4.45 -27.30
C ALA A 192 -12.29 -5.30 -27.12
N ASN A 193 -12.43 -6.52 -26.60
CA ASN A 193 -11.34 -7.48 -26.44
C ASN A 193 -11.12 -8.38 -27.68
N LYS A 194 -11.75 -8.06 -28.82
CA LYS A 194 -11.63 -8.83 -30.07
C LYS A 194 -10.68 -8.18 -31.06
N LEU A 195 -9.90 -8.99 -31.77
CA LEU A 195 -8.89 -8.51 -32.73
C LEU A 195 -9.50 -7.69 -33.89
N GLY A 196 -10.76 -7.97 -34.26
CA GLY A 196 -11.48 -7.24 -35.32
C GLY A 196 -11.63 -5.73 -35.07
N ASN A 197 -11.55 -5.29 -33.81
CA ASN A 197 -11.62 -3.87 -33.44
C ASN A 197 -10.25 -3.16 -33.49
N VAL A 198 -9.17 -3.93 -33.56
CA VAL A 198 -7.79 -3.41 -33.58
C VAL A 198 -7.28 -3.28 -35.02
N LEU A 199 -7.52 -4.29 -35.85
CA LEU A 199 -7.02 -4.36 -37.23
C LEU A 199 -8.16 -4.32 -38.25
N LYS A 200 -7.98 -3.51 -39.30
CA LYS A 200 -8.92 -3.42 -40.43
C LYS A 200 -8.58 -4.49 -41.46
N GLY A 201 -9.61 -5.08 -42.11
CA GLY A 201 -9.42 -6.04 -43.22
C GLY A 201 -9.26 -7.51 -42.83
N LEU A 202 -9.52 -7.88 -41.57
CA LEU A 202 -9.42 -9.27 -41.11
C LEU A 202 -10.53 -10.18 -41.69
N PRO A 203 -10.23 -11.47 -41.95
CA PRO A 203 -11.25 -12.47 -42.29
C PRO A 203 -12.21 -12.73 -41.11
N ALA A 204 -13.45 -13.14 -41.42
CA ALA A 204 -14.54 -13.26 -40.44
C ALA A 204 -14.22 -14.19 -39.26
N SER A 205 -13.42 -15.24 -39.50
CA SER A 205 -12.96 -16.19 -38.47
C SER A 205 -12.00 -15.55 -37.45
N MET A 206 -11.15 -14.61 -37.89
CA MET A 206 -10.15 -13.93 -37.06
C MET A 206 -10.72 -12.75 -36.27
N LYS A 207 -11.77 -12.10 -36.76
CA LYS A 207 -12.40 -10.97 -36.06
C LYS A 207 -12.88 -11.34 -34.66
N LEU A 208 -13.19 -12.62 -34.42
CA LEU A 208 -13.71 -13.13 -33.15
C LEU A 208 -12.63 -13.59 -32.16
N VAL A 209 -11.34 -13.49 -32.50
CA VAL A 209 -10.25 -13.92 -31.61
C VAL A 209 -10.14 -12.94 -30.44
N PRO A 210 -10.33 -13.40 -29.18
CA PRO A 210 -10.18 -12.55 -28.02
C PRO A 210 -8.72 -12.45 -27.58
N PHE A 211 -8.35 -11.32 -26.98
CA PHE A 211 -7.07 -11.14 -26.30
C PHE A 211 -7.30 -10.75 -24.83
N GLU A 212 -6.37 -11.16 -23.95
CA GLU A 212 -6.49 -10.94 -22.50
C GLU A 212 -5.60 -9.79 -22.01
N ASN A 213 -4.42 -9.61 -22.61
CA ASN A 213 -3.39 -8.66 -22.20
C ASN A 213 -2.86 -7.87 -23.40
N VAL A 214 -2.12 -6.80 -23.10
CA VAL A 214 -1.33 -6.06 -24.09
C VAL A 214 -0.32 -6.98 -24.80
N LEU A 215 0.33 -7.89 -24.07
CA LEU A 215 1.25 -8.87 -24.65
C LEU A 215 0.58 -9.78 -25.68
N SER A 216 -0.56 -10.38 -25.32
CA SER A 216 -1.27 -11.28 -26.22
C SER A 216 -1.74 -10.55 -27.48
N LEU A 217 -2.14 -9.28 -27.34
CA LEU A 217 -2.49 -8.46 -28.48
C LEU A 217 -1.27 -8.18 -29.37
N ALA A 218 -0.13 -7.82 -28.79
CA ALA A 218 1.10 -7.58 -29.54
C ALA A 218 1.58 -8.83 -30.30
N GLN A 219 1.47 -10.01 -29.69
CA GLN A 219 1.79 -11.28 -30.35
C GLN A 219 0.84 -11.55 -31.52
N LEU A 220 -0.47 -11.39 -31.35
CA LEU A 220 -1.45 -11.57 -32.42
C LEU A 220 -1.23 -10.59 -33.58
N VAL A 221 -0.91 -9.33 -33.29
CA VAL A 221 -0.60 -8.33 -34.30
C VAL A 221 0.70 -8.66 -35.02
N ASN A 222 1.73 -9.14 -34.32
CA ASN A 222 3.00 -9.51 -34.94
C ASN A 222 2.82 -10.70 -35.90
N ILE A 223 2.12 -11.73 -35.47
CA ILE A 223 1.83 -12.90 -36.32
C ILE A 223 1.06 -12.49 -37.57
N TRP A 224 0.06 -11.61 -37.43
CA TRP A 224 -0.68 -11.09 -38.58
C TRP A 224 0.19 -10.28 -39.55
N LEU A 225 1.12 -9.47 -39.03
CA LEU A 225 2.05 -8.69 -39.85
C LEU A 225 3.05 -9.57 -40.61
N GLN A 226 3.43 -10.71 -40.04
CA GLN A 226 4.37 -11.65 -40.66
C GLN A 226 3.68 -12.59 -41.66
N ASP A 227 2.51 -13.11 -41.32
CA ASP A 227 1.82 -14.18 -42.06
C ASP A 227 0.33 -13.84 -42.27
N GLY A 228 0.01 -13.13 -43.36
CA GLY A 228 -1.35 -12.65 -43.66
C GLY A 228 -2.43 -13.72 -43.93
N HIS A 229 -2.12 -15.02 -43.80
CA HIS A 229 -2.98 -16.14 -44.25
C HIS A 229 -3.03 -17.36 -43.30
N LEU A 230 -2.89 -17.17 -41.98
CA LEU A 230 -3.01 -18.29 -41.03
C LEU A 230 -4.46 -18.61 -40.65
N GLU A 231 -4.74 -19.85 -40.28
CA GLU A 231 -6.06 -20.19 -39.71
C GLU A 231 -6.14 -19.81 -38.22
N LYS A 232 -7.36 -19.60 -37.71
CA LYS A 232 -7.62 -19.18 -36.31
C LYS A 232 -6.94 -20.09 -35.28
N GLU A 233 -6.92 -21.39 -35.53
CA GLU A 233 -6.36 -22.39 -34.61
C GLU A 233 -4.84 -22.31 -34.54
N GLN A 234 -4.19 -22.08 -35.68
CA GLN A 234 -2.75 -21.88 -35.79
C GLN A 234 -2.30 -20.59 -35.09
N LEU A 235 -3.06 -19.50 -35.20
CA LEU A 235 -2.81 -18.25 -34.46
C LEU A 235 -2.82 -18.45 -32.94
N LEU A 236 -3.85 -19.15 -32.44
CA LEU A 236 -3.99 -19.43 -31.01
C LEU A 236 -2.89 -20.36 -30.50
N GLU A 237 -2.46 -21.31 -31.32
CA GLU A 237 -1.39 -22.24 -30.97
C GLU A 237 -0.01 -21.58 -30.96
N MET A 238 0.28 -20.70 -31.93
CA MET A 238 1.53 -19.93 -31.95
C MET A 238 1.61 -18.89 -30.82
N THR A 239 0.47 -18.30 -30.43
CA THR A 239 0.39 -17.45 -29.24
C THR A 239 0.69 -18.23 -27.96
N LYS A 240 0.19 -19.48 -27.85
CA LYS A 240 0.48 -20.37 -26.70
C LYS A 240 1.94 -20.80 -26.63
N ARG A 241 2.63 -20.90 -27.77
CA ARG A 241 4.06 -21.24 -27.85
C ARG A 241 4.98 -20.10 -27.45
N GLY A 242 4.45 -18.90 -27.17
CA GLY A 242 5.23 -17.79 -26.65
C GLY A 242 6.12 -17.13 -27.70
N GLN A 243 5.63 -17.02 -28.94
CA GLN A 243 6.39 -16.43 -30.05
C GLN A 243 6.81 -14.99 -29.75
N ASP A 244 7.99 -14.63 -30.25
CA ASP A 244 8.55 -13.28 -30.19
C ASP A 244 7.63 -12.27 -30.89
N PHE A 245 7.61 -11.04 -30.37
CA PHE A 245 6.86 -9.93 -30.93
C PHE A 245 7.82 -8.79 -31.27
N CYS A 246 7.44 -7.89 -32.19
CA CYS A 246 8.25 -6.72 -32.54
C CYS A 246 7.81 -5.46 -31.79
N ALA A 247 8.65 -4.42 -31.79
CA ALA A 247 8.35 -3.14 -31.15
C ALA A 247 7.16 -2.43 -31.82
N GLU A 248 6.96 -2.60 -33.12
CA GLU A 248 5.86 -2.03 -33.89
C GLU A 248 4.51 -2.64 -33.50
N ALA A 249 4.45 -3.97 -33.38
CA ALA A 249 3.25 -4.67 -32.94
C ALA A 249 2.89 -4.31 -31.50
N LEU A 250 3.90 -4.17 -30.64
CA LEU A 250 3.71 -3.69 -29.27
C LEU A 250 3.21 -2.23 -29.23
N ALA A 251 3.72 -1.36 -30.09
CA ALA A 251 3.26 0.03 -30.18
C ALA A 251 1.77 0.11 -30.56
N VAL A 252 1.31 -0.70 -31.51
CA VAL A 252 -0.11 -0.79 -31.88
C VAL A 252 -0.96 -1.25 -30.70
N ALA A 253 -0.52 -2.28 -29.98
CA ALA A 253 -1.23 -2.80 -28.82
C ALA A 253 -1.34 -1.75 -27.69
N ILE A 254 -0.26 -1.02 -27.41
CA ILE A 254 -0.24 0.05 -26.40
C ILE A 254 -1.17 1.20 -26.80
N LEU A 255 -1.16 1.63 -28.06
CA LEU A 255 -2.03 2.69 -28.57
C LEU A 255 -3.50 2.34 -28.43
N TYR A 256 -3.87 1.11 -28.82
CA TYR A 256 -5.25 0.64 -28.70
C TYR A 256 -5.72 0.61 -27.24
N MET A 257 -4.88 0.10 -26.34
CA MET A 257 -5.20 0.05 -24.91
C MET A 257 -5.26 1.45 -24.28
N LYS A 258 -4.43 2.39 -24.74
CA LYS A 258 -4.48 3.80 -24.31
C LYS A 258 -5.79 4.49 -24.74
N ASP A 259 -6.29 4.21 -25.94
CA ASP A 259 -7.53 4.80 -26.45
C ASP A 259 -8.79 4.19 -25.80
N LYS A 260 -8.79 2.87 -25.56
CA LYS A 260 -10.00 2.17 -25.11
C LYS A 260 -10.07 1.92 -23.61
N CYS A 261 -8.95 1.78 -22.93
CA CYS A 261 -8.92 1.41 -21.51
C CYS A 261 -8.48 2.59 -20.64
N LEU A 262 -9.45 3.18 -19.95
CA LEU A 262 -9.22 4.30 -19.02
C LEU A 262 -8.26 3.91 -17.88
N HIS A 263 -8.32 2.66 -17.40
CA HIS A 263 -7.38 2.15 -16.39
C HIS A 263 -5.94 2.11 -16.91
N PHE A 264 -5.74 1.74 -18.17
CA PHE A 264 -4.42 1.71 -18.77
C PHE A 264 -3.89 3.13 -19.01
N GLN A 265 -4.75 4.04 -19.47
CA GLN A 265 -4.42 5.46 -19.64
C GLN A 265 -3.96 6.09 -18.32
N ILE A 266 -4.72 5.91 -17.24
CA ILE A 266 -4.37 6.39 -15.89
C ILE A 266 -3.06 5.77 -15.39
N SER A 267 -2.75 4.52 -15.76
CA SER A 267 -1.48 3.90 -15.36
C SER A 267 -0.25 4.49 -16.07
N ILE A 268 -0.44 5.10 -17.23
CA ILE A 268 0.63 5.73 -18.03
C ILE A 268 0.75 7.23 -17.70
N GLU A 269 -0.36 7.87 -17.38
CA GLU A 269 -0.40 9.28 -17.00
C GLU A 269 0.00 9.45 -15.52
N ASN A 270 0.80 10.46 -15.22
CA ASN A 270 1.40 10.69 -13.90
C ASN A 270 0.35 11.08 -12.84
N LEU A 271 -0.47 10.15 -12.36
CA LEU A 271 -1.28 10.34 -11.15
C LEU A 271 -0.41 10.20 -9.89
N ASP A 272 -0.75 10.92 -8.82
CA ASP A 272 -0.04 10.88 -7.55
C ASP A 272 -0.13 9.49 -6.89
N SER A 273 0.94 9.10 -6.19
CA SER A 273 1.06 7.76 -5.57
C SER A 273 0.02 7.49 -4.48
N GLU A 274 -0.68 8.52 -4.03
CA GLU A 274 -1.71 8.42 -2.98
C GLU A 274 -3.07 7.99 -3.54
N ASP A 275 -3.30 8.16 -4.84
CA ASP A 275 -4.60 7.92 -5.49
C ASP A 275 -4.80 6.46 -5.92
N VAL A 276 -3.72 5.68 -6.02
CA VAL A 276 -3.76 4.30 -6.51
C VAL A 276 -2.77 3.40 -5.74
N TYR A 277 -3.20 2.20 -5.35
CA TYR A 277 -2.39 1.28 -4.53
C TYR A 277 -1.42 0.44 -5.39
N HIS A 278 -0.15 0.36 -5.00
CA HIS A 278 0.94 -0.27 -5.76
C HIS A 278 1.59 -1.47 -5.06
N GLU A 279 2.08 -2.45 -5.83
CA GLU A 279 2.93 -3.55 -5.32
C GLU A 279 4.37 -3.42 -5.85
N PRO A 280 5.41 -3.57 -4.98
CA PRO A 280 6.79 -3.51 -5.41
C PRO A 280 7.19 -4.76 -6.20
N VAL A 281 7.87 -4.59 -7.33
CA VAL A 281 8.25 -5.69 -8.23
C VAL A 281 9.74 -5.97 -8.20
N LYS A 282 10.13 -7.23 -7.98
CA LYS A 282 11.52 -7.71 -8.10
C LYS A 282 11.91 -7.88 -9.57
N VAL A 283 12.99 -7.24 -10.02
CA VAL A 283 13.44 -7.25 -11.43
C VAL A 283 14.16 -8.56 -11.77
N THR A 284 13.87 -9.16 -12.93
CA THR A 284 14.53 -10.38 -13.48
C THR A 284 15.16 -10.05 -14.85
N THR A 285 16.07 -10.89 -15.37
CA THR A 285 16.80 -10.69 -16.65
C THR A 285 15.88 -10.52 -17.86
N TRP A 286 14.86 -11.37 -18.00
CA TRP A 286 13.77 -11.24 -19.00
C TRP A 286 13.10 -9.85 -19.01
N LYS A 287 13.05 -9.15 -17.88
CA LYS A 287 12.45 -7.81 -17.81
C LYS A 287 13.33 -6.75 -18.45
N LYS A 288 14.64 -6.96 -18.61
CA LYS A 288 15.55 -5.99 -19.24
C LYS A 288 15.34 -5.94 -20.76
N GLU A 289 15.26 -7.09 -21.41
CA GLU A 289 14.99 -7.19 -22.86
C GLU A 289 13.61 -6.61 -23.20
N LEU A 290 12.59 -6.99 -22.43
CA LEU A 290 11.25 -6.41 -22.54
C LEU A 290 11.24 -4.89 -22.32
N SER A 291 12.05 -4.38 -21.40
CA SER A 291 12.14 -2.95 -21.13
C SER A 291 12.69 -2.19 -22.34
N GLY A 292 13.72 -2.73 -23.02
CA GLY A 292 14.27 -2.15 -24.24
C GLY A 292 13.24 -2.09 -25.36
N MET A 293 12.53 -3.19 -25.60
CA MET A 293 11.45 -3.27 -26.59
C MET A 293 10.28 -2.32 -26.28
N TYR A 294 9.92 -2.20 -25.00
CA TYR A 294 8.87 -1.30 -24.55
C TYR A 294 9.26 0.17 -24.78
N GLN A 295 10.50 0.55 -24.47
CA GLN A 295 11.02 1.89 -24.72
C GLN A 295 11.07 2.21 -26.22
N GLN A 296 11.46 1.26 -27.06
CA GLN A 296 11.42 1.41 -28.52
C GLN A 296 9.98 1.57 -29.03
N ALA A 297 9.02 0.82 -28.48
CA ALA A 297 7.61 0.99 -28.83
C ALA A 297 7.08 2.37 -28.42
N LEU A 298 7.45 2.87 -27.24
CA LEU A 298 7.08 4.21 -26.79
C LEU A 298 7.70 5.32 -27.65
N SER A 299 8.96 5.18 -28.08
CA SER A 299 9.59 6.16 -28.97
C SER A 299 8.91 6.21 -30.34
N LEU A 300 8.51 5.05 -30.89
CA LEU A 300 7.70 4.98 -32.12
C LEU A 300 6.33 5.67 -31.98
N ILE A 301 5.70 5.57 -30.81
CA ILE A 301 4.43 6.27 -30.52
C ILE A 301 4.64 7.78 -30.44
N GLN A 302 5.72 8.24 -29.80
CA GLN A 302 6.02 9.66 -29.65
C GLN A 302 6.46 10.32 -30.95
N GLY A 303 7.18 9.61 -31.82
CA GLY A 303 7.63 10.10 -33.12
C GLY A 303 6.57 10.10 -34.24
N ARG A 304 5.38 9.55 -33.99
CA ARG A 304 4.23 9.55 -34.91
C ARG A 304 3.20 10.66 -34.63
N LYS A 305 3.48 11.57 -33.69
CA LYS A 305 2.63 12.73 -33.39
C LYS A 305 2.83 13.85 -34.40
#